data_AF-A0A941SFU5-F1
#
_entry.id   AF-A0A941SFU5-F1
#
_cell.length_a   1.000
_cell.length_b   1.000
_cell.length_c   1.000
_cell.angle_alpha   90.00
_cell.angle_beta   90.00
_cell.angle_gamma   90.00
#
_symmetry.space_group_name_H-M   'P 1'
#
loop_
_entity.id
_entity.type
_entity.pdbx_description
1 polymer ?
#
loop_
_entity_poly.entity_id
_entity_poly.type
_entity_poly.pdbx_seq_one_letter_code
_entity_poly.pdbx_strand_id
1 'polypeptide(L)'
;YWTTWGGQFEQMISAAQRLQIVIPVALGLIFILLYTMFGNVRDGLLMFTGVPFALTGGIFALWLRDIPLSISAGVGFIALSGVAVLNGLVMLAFIRGLREQGSPLDDAIQIGALTRLRPVLMTALVASIGFLPMALATGTGAEVQRPLATVVIGGILSSTALTLLVLPVLYQLVHRKNEIDK
;
A
#
# COMPACT_ATOMS: atom_id res chain seq x y z
N TYR A 1 -39.94 -3.73 -29.51
CA TYR A 1 -38.47 -3.69 -29.59
C TYR A 1 -37.92 -3.81 -28.18
N TRP A 2 -37.33 -4.95 -27.83
CA TRP A 2 -36.60 -5.12 -26.57
C TRP A 2 -35.18 -4.66 -26.83
N THR A 3 -34.84 -3.46 -26.41
CA THR A 3 -33.47 -2.95 -26.50
C THR A 3 -32.67 -3.59 -25.38
N THR A 4 -32.03 -4.73 -25.66
CA THR A 4 -31.10 -5.39 -24.73
C THR A 4 -29.82 -4.57 -24.59
N TRP A 5 -29.85 -3.60 -23.68
CA TRP A 5 -28.66 -3.02 -23.04
C TRP A 5 -28.10 -4.03 -22.00
N GLY A 6 -27.80 -5.26 -22.42
CA GLY A 6 -27.55 -6.38 -21.51
C GLY A 6 -26.08 -6.79 -21.39
N GLY A 7 -25.35 -6.94 -22.50
CA GLY A 7 -24.05 -7.64 -22.47
C GLY A 7 -22.94 -6.95 -21.66
N GLN A 8 -22.48 -5.76 -22.07
CA GLN A 8 -21.31 -5.12 -21.45
C GLN A 8 -21.63 -4.43 -20.11
N PHE A 9 -22.83 -3.86 -19.95
CA PHE A 9 -23.20 -3.19 -18.70
C PHE A 9 -23.45 -4.18 -17.55
N GLU A 10 -24.08 -5.32 -17.84
CA GLU A 10 -24.26 -6.40 -16.86
C GLU A 10 -22.92 -7.08 -16.51
N GLN A 11 -22.00 -7.19 -17.48
CA GLN A 11 -20.60 -7.59 -17.22
C GLN A 11 -19.85 -6.60 -16.33
N MET A 12 -20.02 -5.27 -16.53
CA MET A 12 -19.41 -4.27 -15.64
C MET A 12 -20.01 -4.31 -14.22
N ILE A 13 -21.34 -4.46 -14.08
CA ILE A 13 -22.01 -4.57 -12.78
C ILE A 13 -21.58 -5.84 -12.04
N SER A 14 -21.61 -6.98 -12.71
CA SER A 14 -21.21 -8.26 -12.12
C SER A 14 -19.71 -8.28 -11.76
N ALA A 15 -18.85 -7.65 -12.56
CA ALA A 15 -17.44 -7.50 -12.23
C ALA A 15 -17.21 -6.54 -11.03
N ALA A 16 -17.97 -5.44 -10.94
CA ALA A 16 -17.91 -4.54 -9.79
C ALA A 16 -18.37 -5.24 -8.49
N GLN A 17 -19.44 -6.02 -8.54
CA GLN A 17 -19.91 -6.83 -7.41
C GLN A 17 -18.88 -7.87 -6.96
N ARG A 18 -18.20 -8.53 -7.91
CA ARG A 18 -17.09 -9.43 -7.58
C ARG A 18 -15.95 -8.69 -6.89
N LEU A 19 -15.59 -7.50 -7.36
CA LEU A 19 -14.54 -6.68 -6.74
C LEU A 19 -14.84 -6.30 -5.29
N GLN A 20 -16.12 -6.03 -4.97
CA GLN A 20 -16.54 -5.73 -3.60
C GLN A 20 -16.29 -6.90 -2.64
N ILE A 21 -16.24 -8.13 -3.13
CA ILE A 21 -15.92 -9.31 -2.33
C ILE A 21 -14.40 -9.58 -2.38
N VAL A 22 -13.79 -9.47 -3.56
CA VAL A 22 -12.37 -9.78 -3.77
C VAL A 22 -11.45 -8.82 -3.02
N ILE A 23 -11.76 -7.51 -2.98
CA ILE A 23 -10.92 -6.52 -2.27
C ILE A 23 -10.85 -6.84 -0.76
N PRO A 24 -11.96 -7.00 -0.03
CA PRO A 24 -11.92 -7.38 1.38
C PRO A 24 -11.24 -8.72 1.63
N VAL A 25 -11.49 -9.73 0.78
CA VAL A 25 -10.86 -11.05 0.91
C VAL A 25 -9.34 -10.93 0.74
N ALA A 26 -8.86 -10.17 -0.25
CA ALA A 26 -7.44 -9.93 -0.46
C ALA A 26 -6.80 -9.20 0.73
N LEU A 27 -7.44 -8.15 1.25
CA LEU A 27 -6.97 -7.43 2.44
C LEU A 27 -6.97 -8.32 3.69
N GLY A 28 -7.98 -9.17 3.85
CA GLY A 28 -8.05 -10.17 4.92
C GLY A 28 -6.91 -11.19 4.84
N LEU A 29 -6.61 -11.70 3.65
CA LEU A 29 -5.47 -12.60 3.44
C LEU A 29 -4.12 -11.92 3.73
N ILE A 30 -3.95 -10.66 3.31
CA ILE A 30 -2.75 -9.87 3.64
C ILE A 30 -2.62 -9.71 5.16
N PHE A 31 -3.72 -9.40 5.86
CA PHE A 31 -3.71 -9.27 7.32
C PHE A 31 -3.36 -10.59 8.02
N ILE A 32 -3.93 -11.72 7.59
CA ILE A 32 -3.61 -13.05 8.12
C ILE A 32 -2.12 -13.36 7.92
N LEU A 33 -1.58 -13.11 6.72
CA LEU A 33 -0.17 -13.32 6.42
C LEU A 33 0.73 -12.51 7.37
N LEU A 34 0.41 -11.22 7.57
CA LEU A 34 1.14 -10.36 8.49
C LEU A 34 1.08 -10.85 9.94
N TYR A 35 -0.11 -11.27 10.39
CA TYR A 35 -0.29 -11.83 11.71
C TYR A 35 0.59 -13.07 11.91
N THR A 36 0.62 -13.99 10.94
CA THR A 36 1.44 -15.20 11.01
C THR A 36 2.94 -14.92 10.96
N MET A 37 3.38 -13.87 10.25
CA MET A 37 4.80 -13.54 10.12
C MET A 37 5.39 -12.95 11.40
N PHE A 38 4.68 -12.01 12.03
CA PHE A 38 5.21 -11.31 13.21
C PHE A 38 4.89 -12.01 14.53
N GLY A 39 3.86 -12.87 14.55
CA GLY A 39 3.41 -13.58 15.75
C GLY A 39 2.77 -12.68 16.81
N ASN A 40 2.54 -11.40 16.51
CA ASN A 40 1.95 -10.42 17.43
C ASN A 40 0.97 -9.49 16.69
N VAL A 41 -0.21 -9.30 17.28
CA VAL A 41 -1.28 -8.46 16.72
C VAL A 41 -0.87 -6.99 16.64
N ARG A 42 -0.04 -6.49 17.58
CA ARG A 42 0.36 -5.07 17.60
C ARG A 42 1.19 -4.70 16.38
N ASP A 43 2.17 -5.53 16.02
CA ASP A 43 3.02 -5.32 14.86
C ASP A 43 2.22 -5.48 13.56
N GLY A 44 1.33 -6.48 13.49
CA GLY A 44 0.41 -6.65 12.37
C GLY A 44 -0.51 -5.44 12.14
N LEU A 45 -1.07 -4.87 13.20
CA LEU A 45 -1.88 -3.65 13.12
C LEU A 45 -1.06 -2.44 12.68
N LEU A 46 0.17 -2.31 13.19
CA LEU A 46 1.07 -1.22 12.82
C LEU A 46 1.42 -1.28 11.32
N MET A 47 1.70 -2.47 10.79
CA MET A 47 1.85 -2.71 9.35
C MET A 47 0.59 -2.35 8.58
N PHE A 48 -0.58 -2.77 9.10
CA PHE A 48 -1.86 -2.57 8.45
C PHE A 48 -2.22 -1.09 8.31
N THR A 49 -1.73 -0.20 9.19
CA THR A 49 -1.88 1.25 9.01
C THR A 49 -1.28 1.76 7.69
N GLY A 50 -0.29 1.07 7.11
CA GLY A 50 0.27 1.42 5.81
C GLY A 50 -0.73 1.32 4.66
N VAL A 51 -1.70 0.40 4.76
CA VAL A 51 -2.73 0.16 3.72
C VAL A 51 -3.65 1.36 3.53
N PRO A 52 -4.41 1.85 4.54
CA PRO A 52 -5.32 2.97 4.35
C PRO A 52 -4.60 4.23 3.86
N PHE A 53 -3.36 4.49 4.30
CA PHE A 53 -2.57 5.62 3.82
C PHE A 53 -2.09 5.49 2.37
N ALA A 54 -1.80 4.27 1.92
CA ALA A 54 -1.53 4.02 0.51
C ALA A 54 -2.81 4.26 -0.31
N LEU A 55 -3.94 3.71 0.14
CA LEU A 55 -5.25 3.89 -0.50
C LEU A 55 -5.62 5.36 -0.61
N THR A 56 -5.44 6.17 0.43
CA THR A 56 -5.72 7.62 0.39
C THR A 56 -4.89 8.33 -0.67
N GLY A 57 -3.60 7.97 -0.82
CA GLY A 57 -2.75 8.51 -1.87
C GLY A 57 -3.21 8.15 -3.28
N GLY A 58 -3.64 6.90 -3.48
CA GLY A 58 -4.20 6.43 -4.75
C GLY A 58 -5.54 7.10 -5.10
N ILE A 59 -6.43 7.27 -4.12
CA ILE A 59 -7.70 7.98 -4.28
C ILE A 59 -7.44 9.46 -4.62
N PHE A 60 -6.52 10.10 -3.91
CA PHE A 60 -6.15 11.49 -4.15
C PHE A 60 -5.57 11.69 -5.56
N ALA A 61 -4.74 10.76 -6.04
CA ALA A 61 -4.19 10.83 -7.39
C ALA A 61 -5.23 10.63 -8.50
N LEU A 62 -6.21 9.75 -8.29
CA LEU A 62 -7.36 9.61 -9.21
C LEU A 62 -8.19 10.88 -9.24
N TRP A 63 -8.49 11.44 -8.07
CA TRP A 63 -9.25 12.68 -7.93
C TRP A 63 -8.56 13.86 -8.61
N LEU A 64 -7.25 14.03 -8.41
CA LEU A 64 -6.47 15.08 -9.05
C LEU A 64 -6.43 14.98 -10.59
N ARG A 65 -6.65 13.77 -11.13
CA ARG A 65 -6.68 13.52 -12.57
C ARG A 65 -8.09 13.38 -13.14
N ASP A 66 -9.13 13.60 -12.33
CA ASP A 66 -10.53 13.39 -12.70
C ASP A 66 -10.81 12.01 -13.33
N ILE A 67 -10.09 10.98 -12.86
CA ILE A 67 -10.28 9.60 -13.32
C ILE A 67 -11.29 8.90 -12.40
N PRO A 68 -12.38 8.34 -12.94
CA PRO A 68 -13.37 7.64 -12.13
C PRO A 68 -12.79 6.36 -11.52
N LEU A 69 -13.35 5.97 -10.38
CA LEU A 69 -12.98 4.74 -9.69
C LEU A 69 -13.52 3.54 -10.50
N SER A 70 -12.63 2.91 -11.29
CA SER A 70 -12.94 1.80 -12.18
C SER A 70 -12.48 0.45 -11.63
N ILE A 71 -12.86 -0.64 -12.29
CA ILE A 71 -12.40 -2.00 -11.95
C ILE A 71 -10.86 -2.08 -11.98
N SER A 72 -10.24 -1.47 -12.98
CA SER A 72 -8.77 -1.43 -13.13
C SER A 72 -8.09 -0.63 -12.01
N ALA A 73 -8.74 0.45 -11.54
CA ALA A 73 -8.28 1.16 -10.34
C ALA A 73 -8.37 0.26 -9.10
N GLY A 74 -9.45 -0.52 -8.95
CA GLY A 74 -9.60 -1.49 -7.86
C GLY A 74 -8.51 -2.55 -7.82
N VAL A 75 -8.12 -3.11 -8.98
CA VAL A 75 -6.95 -4.00 -9.08
C VAL A 75 -5.66 -3.27 -8.69
N GLY A 76 -5.51 -2.00 -9.12
CA GLY A 76 -4.41 -1.14 -8.69
C GLY A 76 -4.33 -0.95 -7.18
N PHE A 77 -5.47 -0.77 -6.50
CA PHE A 77 -5.53 -0.65 -5.04
C PHE A 77 -5.12 -1.95 -4.32
N ILE A 78 -5.48 -3.12 -4.84
CA ILE A 78 -5.02 -4.42 -4.30
C ILE A 78 -3.49 -4.53 -4.42
N ALA A 79 -2.96 -4.27 -5.61
CA ALA A 79 -1.52 -4.31 -5.86
C ALA A 79 -0.76 -3.32 -4.98
N LEU A 80 -1.27 -2.10 -4.87
CA LEU A 80 -0.73 -1.04 -4.02
C LEU A 80 -0.71 -1.43 -2.54
N SER A 81 -1.79 -2.06 -2.06
CA SER A 81 -1.87 -2.52 -0.66
C SER A 81 -0.77 -3.53 -0.35
N GLY A 82 -0.49 -4.46 -1.27
CA GLY A 82 0.62 -5.41 -1.14
C GLY A 82 1.98 -4.72 -1.10
N VAL A 83 2.23 -3.74 -1.99
CA VAL A 83 3.49 -2.97 -2.01
C VAL A 83 3.68 -2.17 -0.73
N ALA A 84 2.63 -1.50 -0.24
CA ALA A 84 2.67 -0.72 0.99
C ALA A 84 3.02 -1.60 2.21
N VAL A 85 2.40 -2.77 2.28
CA VAL A 85 2.66 -3.75 3.34
C VAL A 85 4.09 -4.28 3.26
N LEU A 86 4.58 -4.63 2.07
CA LEU A 86 5.95 -5.11 1.88
C LEU A 86 6.98 -4.07 2.32
N ASN A 87 6.79 -2.80 1.92
CA ASN A 87 7.68 -1.72 2.32
C ASN A 87 7.72 -1.53 3.84
N GLY A 88 6.55 -1.53 4.49
CA GLY A 88 6.46 -1.49 5.95
C GLY A 88 7.17 -2.68 6.58
N LEU A 89 6.88 -3.90 6.12
CA LEU A 89 7.39 -5.16 6.64
C LEU A 89 8.91 -5.23 6.64
N VAL A 90 9.55 -4.81 5.55
CA VAL A 90 11.02 -4.81 5.49
C VAL A 90 11.62 -3.78 6.46
N MET A 91 10.98 -2.62 6.65
CA MET A 91 11.42 -1.63 7.66
C MET A 91 11.30 -2.20 9.08
N LEU A 92 10.14 -2.77 9.42
CA LEU A 92 9.88 -3.30 10.75
C LEU A 92 10.78 -4.50 11.08
N ALA A 93 10.98 -5.42 10.14
CA ALA A 93 11.88 -6.55 10.29
C ALA A 93 13.32 -6.08 10.55
N PHE A 94 13.76 -5.00 9.89
CA PHE A 94 15.08 -4.42 10.10
C PHE A 94 15.23 -3.79 11.50
N ILE A 95 14.25 -3.00 11.93
CA ILE A 95 14.23 -2.42 13.30
C ILE A 95 14.24 -3.54 14.34
N ARG A 96 13.42 -4.59 14.15
CA ARG A 96 13.37 -5.74 15.05
C ARG A 96 14.72 -6.49 15.09
N GLY A 97 15.36 -6.71 13.94
CA GLY A 97 16.69 -7.32 13.89
C GLY A 97 17.74 -6.52 14.67
N LEU A 98 17.70 -5.19 14.60
CA LEU A 98 18.57 -4.32 15.41
C LEU A 98 18.27 -4.44 16.91
N ARG A 99 17.00 -4.57 17.29
CA ARG A 99 16.61 -4.80 18.69
C ARG A 99 17.05 -6.17 19.20
N GLU A 100 16.98 -7.21 18.37
CA GLU A 100 17.47 -8.55 18.70
C GLU A 100 19.00 -8.58 18.85
N GLN A 101 19.72 -7.66 18.20
CA GLN A 101 21.16 -7.43 18.38
C GLN A 101 21.49 -6.59 19.63
N GLY A 102 20.49 -6.19 20.42
CA GLY A 102 20.67 -5.45 21.67
C GLY A 102 20.70 -3.93 21.53
N SER A 103 20.39 -3.37 20.35
CA SER A 103 20.29 -1.92 20.19
C SER A 103 19.10 -1.35 20.97
N PRO A 104 19.26 -0.21 21.69
CA PRO A 104 18.15 0.45 22.35
C PRO A 104 17.10 0.91 21.33
N LEU A 105 15.85 1.02 21.76
CA LEU A 105 14.69 1.24 20.88
C LEU A 105 14.87 2.46 19.97
N ASP A 106 15.28 3.60 20.53
CA ASP A 106 15.44 4.85 19.77
C ASP A 106 16.56 4.75 18.72
N ASP A 107 17.65 4.08 19.05
CA ASP A 107 18.81 3.91 18.16
C ASP A 107 18.48 2.93 17.02
N ALA A 108 17.78 1.83 17.33
CA ALA A 108 17.28 0.89 16.33
C ALA A 108 16.33 1.55 15.32
N ILE A 109 15.46 2.46 15.77
CA ILE A 109 14.55 3.22 14.91
C ILE A 109 15.33 4.20 14.03
N GLN A 110 16.28 4.95 14.62
CA GLN A 110 17.05 5.96 13.90
C GLN A 110 17.96 5.32 12.83
N ILE A 111 18.71 4.28 13.20
CA ILE A 111 19.56 3.51 12.29
C ILE A 111 18.69 2.85 11.21
N GLY A 112 17.55 2.28 11.60
CA GLY A 112 16.59 1.67 10.68
C GLY A 112 16.08 2.66 9.64
N ALA A 113 15.58 3.82 10.07
CA ALA A 113 15.07 4.86 9.18
C ALA A 113 16.15 5.38 8.21
N LEU A 114 17.36 5.68 8.72
CA LEU A 114 18.46 6.20 7.90
C LEU A 114 18.95 5.19 6.87
N THR A 115 19.12 3.92 7.28
CA THR A 115 19.63 2.87 6.40
C THR A 115 18.62 2.50 5.33
N ARG A 116 17.32 2.55 5.64
CA ARG A 116 16.24 2.18 4.72
C ARG A 116 15.76 3.32 3.83
N LEU A 117 16.16 4.56 4.10
CA LEU A 117 15.82 5.73 3.28
C LEU A 117 16.17 5.52 1.80
N ARG A 118 17.43 5.19 1.49
CA ARG A 118 17.87 5.02 0.09
C ARG A 118 17.18 3.85 -0.61
N PRO A 119 17.12 2.63 -0.03
CA PRO A 119 16.42 1.51 -0.67
C PRO A 119 14.93 1.78 -0.94
N VAL A 120 14.21 2.39 0.01
CA VAL A 120 12.78 2.66 -0.15
C VAL A 120 12.53 3.73 -1.22
N LEU A 121 13.36 4.78 -1.26
CA LEU A 121 13.26 5.77 -2.33
C LEU A 121 13.58 5.16 -3.70
N MET A 122 14.58 4.28 -3.79
CA MET A 122 14.90 3.60 -5.05
C MET A 122 13.73 2.76 -5.57
N THR A 123 13.09 1.95 -4.72
CA THR A 123 11.94 1.14 -5.15
C THR A 123 10.75 2.01 -5.54
N ALA A 124 10.49 3.09 -4.80
CA ALA A 124 9.43 4.03 -5.10
C ALA A 124 9.64 4.75 -6.43
N LEU A 125 10.86 5.22 -6.69
CA LEU A 125 11.23 5.92 -7.92
C LEU A 125 11.17 4.98 -9.13
N VAL A 126 11.76 3.80 -9.03
CA VAL A 126 11.75 2.80 -10.12
C VAL A 126 10.32 2.42 -10.49
N ALA A 127 9.47 2.14 -9.50
CA ALA A 127 8.07 1.86 -9.75
C ALA A 127 7.35 3.06 -10.39
N SER A 128 7.52 4.26 -9.83
CA SER A 128 6.84 5.47 -10.34
C SER A 128 7.22 5.78 -11.78
N ILE A 129 8.51 5.68 -12.12
CA ILE A 129 9.02 5.88 -13.48
C ILE A 129 8.50 4.78 -14.42
N GLY A 130 8.48 3.52 -13.97
CA GLY A 130 7.98 2.39 -14.76
C GLY A 130 6.48 2.49 -15.08
N PHE A 131 5.68 3.05 -14.17
CA PHE A 131 4.24 3.27 -14.38
C PHE A 131 3.92 4.57 -15.12
N LEU A 132 4.88 5.51 -15.26
CA LEU A 132 4.67 6.79 -15.92
C LEU A 132 4.14 6.69 -17.37
N PRO A 133 4.72 5.87 -18.27
CA PRO A 133 4.20 5.75 -19.64
C PRO A 133 2.77 5.18 -19.67
N MET A 134 2.49 4.20 -18.79
CA MET A 134 1.16 3.61 -18.64
C MET A 134 0.13 4.62 -18.14
N ALA A 135 0.56 5.54 -17.27
CA ALA A 135 -0.28 6.60 -16.71
C ALA A 135 -0.59 7.73 -17.71
N LEU A 136 0.16 7.85 -18.80
CA LEU A 136 0.02 8.88 -19.84
C LEU A 136 -0.49 8.33 -21.19
N ALA A 137 -0.48 7.00 -21.37
CA ALA A 137 -0.84 6.34 -22.63
C ALA A 137 -2.19 6.81 -23.17
N THR A 138 -2.30 7.14 -24.46
CA THR A 138 -3.54 7.59 -25.14
C THR A 138 -4.09 6.58 -26.15
N GLY A 139 -3.35 5.51 -26.43
CA GLY A 139 -3.73 4.49 -27.40
C GLY A 139 -4.73 3.45 -26.88
N THR A 140 -4.95 2.41 -27.68
CA THR A 140 -5.84 1.28 -27.35
C THR A 140 -5.47 0.65 -26.01
N GLY A 141 -6.46 0.44 -25.14
CA GLY A 141 -6.25 -0.11 -23.79
C GLY A 141 -5.88 0.90 -22.71
N ALA A 142 -5.70 2.19 -23.05
CA ALA A 142 -5.44 3.26 -22.09
C ALA A 142 -6.51 3.37 -20.99
N GLU A 143 -7.76 3.04 -21.29
CA GLU A 143 -8.88 3.08 -20.34
C GLU A 143 -8.69 2.15 -19.14
N VAL A 144 -7.99 1.03 -19.33
CA VAL A 144 -7.66 0.07 -18.26
C VAL A 144 -6.33 0.44 -17.60
N GLN A 145 -5.37 0.93 -18.39
CA GLN A 145 -4.01 1.15 -17.95
C GLN A 145 -3.84 2.42 -17.10
N ARG A 146 -4.46 3.54 -17.51
CA ARG A 146 -4.33 4.83 -16.83
C ARG A 146 -4.81 4.81 -15.38
N PRO A 147 -6.00 4.26 -15.05
CA PRO A 147 -6.48 4.25 -13.67
C PRO A 147 -5.59 3.38 -12.78
N LEU A 148 -5.17 2.21 -13.27
CA LEU A 148 -4.28 1.30 -12.55
C LEU A 148 -2.94 1.98 -12.23
N ALA A 149 -2.28 2.55 -13.24
CA ALA A 149 -0.98 3.21 -13.06
C ALA A 149 -1.08 4.45 -12.15
N THR A 150 -2.14 5.25 -12.30
CA THR A 150 -2.36 6.46 -11.48
C THR A 150 -2.49 6.11 -10.00
N VAL A 151 -3.29 5.09 -9.67
CA VAL A 151 -3.46 4.62 -8.28
C VAL A 151 -2.13 4.16 -7.70
N VAL A 152 -1.37 3.35 -8.44
CA VAL A 152 -0.12 2.79 -7.97
C VAL A 152 0.92 3.90 -7.73
N ILE A 153 1.07 4.86 -8.65
CA ILE A 153 2.01 5.99 -8.49
C ILE A 153 1.63 6.84 -7.26
N GLY A 154 0.38 7.31 -7.20
CA GLY A 154 -0.08 8.16 -6.10
C GLY A 154 0.02 7.47 -4.73
N GLY A 155 -0.35 6.19 -4.72
CA GLY A 155 -0.27 5.37 -3.53
C GLY A 155 1.16 5.11 -3.05
N ILE A 156 2.10 4.82 -3.97
CA ILE A 156 3.51 4.60 -3.63
C ILE A 156 4.14 5.88 -3.08
N LEU A 157 3.83 7.03 -3.65
CA LEU A 157 4.34 8.32 -3.15
C LEU A 157 3.85 8.58 -1.73
N SER A 158 2.54 8.41 -1.49
CA SER A 158 1.94 8.54 -0.15
C SER A 158 2.49 7.52 0.85
N SER A 159 2.56 6.25 0.45
CA SER A 159 3.05 5.14 1.29
C SER A 159 4.54 5.26 1.61
N THR A 160 5.34 5.76 0.68
CA THR A 160 6.78 6.02 0.89
C THR A 160 6.99 7.13 1.92
N ALA A 161 6.25 8.25 1.79
CA ALA A 161 6.28 9.32 2.78
C ALA A 161 5.87 8.79 4.16
N LEU A 162 4.82 7.97 4.23
CA LEU A 162 4.38 7.35 5.47
C LEU A 162 5.42 6.40 6.07
N THR A 163 6.00 5.51 5.26
CA THR A 163 6.95 4.48 5.72
C THR A 163 8.22 5.10 6.26
N LEU A 164 8.66 6.23 5.70
CA LEU A 164 9.89 6.91 6.10
C LEU A 164 9.67 7.91 7.25
N LEU A 165 8.52 8.58 7.32
CA LEU A 165 8.26 9.62 8.31
C LEU A 165 7.39 9.14 9.48
N VAL A 166 6.31 8.42 9.18
CA VAL A 166 5.26 8.11 10.16
C VAL A 166 5.47 6.75 10.80
N LEU A 167 5.93 5.75 10.07
CA LEU A 167 6.15 4.40 10.59
C LEU A 167 7.22 4.36 11.72
N PRO A 168 8.35 5.08 11.64
CA PRO A 168 9.32 5.17 12.74
C PRO A 168 8.69 5.77 14.01
N VAL A 169 7.89 6.82 13.85
CA VAL A 169 7.20 7.51 14.97
C VAL A 169 6.12 6.62 15.58
N LEU A 170 5.31 5.95 14.76
CA LEU A 170 4.30 5.00 15.23
C LEU A 170 4.95 3.84 15.98
N TYR A 171 6.06 3.30 15.47
CA TYR A 171 6.79 2.23 16.14
C TYR A 171 7.34 2.69 17.51
N GLN A 172 7.89 3.91 17.58
CA GLN A 172 8.33 4.52 18.84
C GLN A 172 7.17 4.63 19.83
N LEU A 173 6.02 5.18 19.42
CA LEU A 173 4.86 5.35 20.31
C LEU A 173 4.32 4.01 20.85
N VAL A 174 4.25 2.99 20.00
CA VAL A 174 3.73 1.67 20.40
C VAL A 174 4.71 0.93 21.33
N HIS A 175 6.02 1.06 21.11
CA HIS A 175 7.02 0.32 21.88
C HIS A 175 7.55 1.07 23.10
N ARG A 176 7.55 2.41 23.10
CA ARG A 176 7.94 3.24 24.26
C ARG A 176 7.03 3.00 25.46
N LYS A 177 5.75 2.65 25.24
CA LYS A 177 4.82 2.30 26.33
C LYS A 177 5.17 0.97 27.02
N ASN A 178 5.85 0.06 26.34
CA ASN A 178 6.27 -1.23 26.93
C ASN A 178 7.56 -1.12 27.77
N GLU A 179 8.36 -0.06 27.61
CA GLU A 179 9.54 0.20 28.46
C GLU A 179 9.21 0.96 29.75
N ILE A 180 8.07 1.66 29.80
CA ILE A 180 7.61 2.36 31.01
C ILE A 180 6.88 1.39 31.98
N ASP A 181 6.47 0.21 31.48
CA ASP A 181 5.73 -0.83 32.23
C ASP A 181 6.62 -2.00 32.69
N LYS A 182 7.95 -1.85 32.58
CA LYS A 182 8.97 -2.77 33.14
C LYS A 182 9.87 -2.02 34.10
#